data_AF-A0A4Q2A360-F1
#
_entry.id   AF-A0A4Q2A360-F1
#
_cell.length_a   1.000
_cell.length_b   1.000
_cell.length_c   1.000
_cell.angle_alpha   90.00
_cell.angle_beta   90.00
_cell.angle_gamma   90.00
#
_symmetry.space_group_name_H-M   'P 1'
#
loop_
_entity.id
_entity.type
_entity.pdbx_description
1 polymer ?
#
loop_
_entity_poly.entity_id
_entity_poly.type
_entity_poly.pdbx_seq_one_letter_code
_entity_poly.pdbx_strand_id
1 'polypeptide(L)'
;MILIVGGTSDANRLAGGIAQNGDAYIMTVTTETGRKMAENCGIDAVVHPFTPEKIKRFILDHGVDVVLDASHPHAGEISRQLIEACCTMDILYIRYERKQTGLTEEGNQYVVDSMEDAASLAPTLAKRILVTGSKHAALWEATACTVIYRVLPTSEVLRELESLHVGMDRILAQKGPFSFDQNRTTLVDFDIDALVMKESGTTSLTGEKIRAARSLGIPCIVVRRPVIDYPNCYSTDEEILNVLEEVK
;
A
#
# COMPACT_ATOMS: atom_id res chain seq x y z
N MET A 1 -1.91 -13.02 -22.65
CA MET A 1 -1.84 -11.61 -22.21
C MET A 1 -1.94 -11.53 -20.70
N ILE A 2 -1.04 -10.79 -20.04
CA ILE A 2 -1.03 -10.64 -18.57
C ILE A 2 -1.65 -9.29 -18.18
N LEU A 3 -2.65 -9.29 -17.31
CA LEU A 3 -3.15 -8.07 -16.66
C LEU A 3 -2.42 -7.86 -15.32
N ILE A 4 -1.64 -6.79 -15.20
CA ILE A 4 -0.98 -6.39 -13.95
C ILE A 4 -1.84 -5.32 -13.28
N VAL A 5 -2.45 -5.65 -12.15
CA VAL A 5 -3.18 -4.65 -11.33
C VAL A 5 -2.22 -4.06 -10.32
N GLY A 6 -1.88 -2.78 -10.46
CA GLY A 6 -0.73 -2.20 -9.77
C GLY A 6 -0.93 -0.79 -9.21
N GLY A 7 0.14 0.00 -9.24
CA GLY A 7 0.28 1.28 -8.52
C GLY A 7 1.23 1.20 -7.33
N THR A 8 1.96 0.10 -7.20
CA THR A 8 3.02 -0.11 -6.21
C THR A 8 4.39 -0.13 -6.90
N SER A 9 5.45 0.11 -6.14
CA SER A 9 6.81 -0.10 -6.65
C SER A 9 7.08 -1.56 -7.05
N ASP A 10 6.35 -2.52 -6.46
CA ASP A 10 6.47 -3.93 -6.83
C ASP A 10 5.88 -4.20 -8.20
N ALA A 11 4.69 -3.65 -8.47
CA ALA A 11 4.05 -3.78 -9.76
C ALA A 11 4.94 -3.24 -10.89
N ASN A 12 5.55 -2.07 -10.70
CA ASN A 12 6.47 -1.49 -11.69
C ASN A 12 7.70 -2.40 -11.94
N ARG A 13 8.26 -2.98 -10.87
CA ARG A 13 9.42 -3.86 -10.94
C ARG A 13 9.08 -5.19 -11.61
N LEU A 14 7.95 -5.79 -11.26
CA LEU A 14 7.45 -7.02 -11.88
C LEU A 14 7.12 -6.82 -13.36
N ALA A 15 6.46 -5.71 -13.70
CA ALA A 15 6.20 -5.35 -15.10
C ALA A 15 7.50 -5.24 -15.91
N GLY A 16 8.57 -4.68 -15.32
CA GLY A 16 9.90 -4.66 -15.93
C GLY A 16 10.49 -6.06 -16.17
N GLY A 17 10.38 -6.96 -15.18
CA GLY A 17 10.85 -8.35 -15.32
C GLY A 17 10.05 -9.14 -16.37
N ILE A 18 8.73 -9.00 -16.38
CA ILE A 18 7.83 -9.63 -17.36
C ILE A 18 8.15 -9.14 -18.78
N ALA A 19 8.39 -7.83 -18.96
CA ALA A 19 8.80 -7.27 -20.23
C ALA A 19 10.14 -7.84 -20.73
N GLN A 20 11.11 -8.02 -19.82
CA GLN A 20 12.43 -8.58 -20.15
C GLN A 20 12.34 -10.05 -20.58
N ASN A 21 11.38 -10.81 -20.05
CA ASN A 21 11.08 -12.18 -20.46
C ASN A 21 10.30 -12.27 -21.78
N GLY A 22 9.97 -11.13 -22.41
CA GLY A 22 9.26 -11.07 -23.70
C GLY A 22 7.75 -11.24 -23.61
N ASP A 23 7.18 -11.20 -22.40
CA ASP A 23 5.75 -11.41 -22.19
C ASP A 23 4.95 -10.13 -22.40
N ALA A 24 3.82 -10.26 -23.10
CA ALA A 24 2.88 -9.18 -23.30
C ALA A 24 2.03 -8.95 -22.04
N TYR A 25 2.01 -7.73 -21.56
CA TYR A 25 1.19 -7.32 -20.41
C TYR A 25 0.46 -5.99 -20.65
N ILE A 26 -0.61 -5.80 -19.87
CA ILE A 26 -1.29 -4.53 -19.69
C ILE A 26 -1.24 -4.20 -18.20
N MET A 27 -0.66 -3.05 -17.85
CA MET A 27 -0.65 -2.58 -16.46
C MET A 27 -1.80 -1.60 -16.25
N THR A 28 -2.58 -1.80 -15.17
CA THR A 28 -3.60 -0.85 -14.73
C THR A 28 -3.25 -0.26 -13.37
N VAL A 29 -3.64 1.01 -13.21
CA VAL A 29 -3.50 1.78 -11.97
C VAL A 29 -4.81 2.48 -11.67
N THR A 30 -5.04 2.85 -10.41
CA THR A 30 -6.29 3.50 -10.00
C THR A 30 -6.25 5.03 -10.12
N THR A 31 -5.06 5.62 -10.23
CA THR A 31 -4.87 7.08 -10.21
C THR A 31 -3.85 7.53 -11.24
N GLU A 32 -3.99 8.78 -11.65
CA GLU A 32 -3.03 9.46 -12.53
C GLU A 32 -1.63 9.57 -11.92
N THR A 33 -1.56 9.70 -10.58
CA THR A 33 -0.28 9.64 -9.86
C THR A 33 0.38 8.27 -10.05
N GLY A 34 -0.39 7.18 -9.91
CA GLY A 34 0.09 5.82 -10.15
C GLY A 34 0.63 5.66 -11.57
N ARG A 35 -0.06 6.25 -12.57
CA ARG A 35 0.37 6.22 -13.97
C ARG A 35 1.71 6.90 -14.15
N LYS A 36 1.85 8.14 -13.67
CA LYS A 36 3.12 8.88 -13.71
C LYS A 36 4.25 8.15 -12.99
N MET A 37 3.95 7.43 -11.90
CA MET A 37 4.95 6.62 -11.21
C MET A 37 5.41 5.42 -12.04
N ALA A 38 4.52 4.79 -12.80
CA ALA A 38 4.85 3.73 -13.74
C ALA A 38 5.68 4.27 -14.93
N GLU A 39 5.28 5.41 -15.50
CA GLU A 39 6.00 6.06 -16.62
C GLU A 39 7.46 6.38 -16.25
N ASN A 40 7.71 6.87 -15.03
CA ASN A 40 9.07 7.13 -14.53
C ASN A 40 9.93 5.85 -14.41
N CYS A 41 9.30 4.68 -14.39
CA CYS A 41 9.97 3.38 -14.45
C CYS A 41 10.04 2.81 -15.88
N GLY A 42 9.61 3.56 -16.89
CA GLY A 42 9.53 3.09 -18.28
C GLY A 42 8.37 2.13 -18.54
N ILE A 43 7.37 2.10 -17.64
CA ILE A 43 6.20 1.22 -17.74
C ILE A 43 5.00 2.05 -18.21
N ASP A 44 4.36 1.62 -19.29
CA ASP A 44 3.09 2.20 -19.72
C ASP A 44 1.94 1.58 -18.93
N ALA A 45 1.14 2.42 -18.29
CA ALA A 45 0.04 2.00 -17.44
C ALA A 45 -1.23 2.78 -17.76
N VAL A 46 -2.37 2.09 -17.72
CA VAL A 46 -3.68 2.68 -17.97
C VAL A 46 -4.35 3.02 -16.64
N VAL A 47 -4.84 4.26 -16.50
CA VAL A 47 -5.71 4.60 -15.37
C VAL A 47 -7.05 3.92 -15.58
N HIS A 48 -7.34 2.90 -14.78
CA HIS A 48 -8.56 2.12 -14.86
C HIS A 48 -9.03 1.70 -13.47
N PRO A 49 -9.85 2.52 -12.77
CA PRO A 49 -10.43 2.13 -11.50
C PRO A 49 -11.46 1.02 -11.73
N PHE A 50 -11.11 -0.17 -11.28
CA PHE A 50 -11.96 -1.36 -11.42
C PHE A 50 -13.17 -1.34 -10.48
N THR A 51 -14.25 -1.90 -11.02
CA THR A 51 -15.41 -2.43 -10.28
C THR A 51 -15.58 -3.89 -10.70
N PRO A 52 -16.34 -4.72 -9.97
CA PRO A 52 -16.52 -6.13 -10.33
C PRO A 52 -16.92 -6.36 -11.80
N GLU A 53 -17.82 -5.53 -12.33
CA GLU A 53 -18.29 -5.61 -13.72
C GLU A 53 -17.21 -5.21 -14.71
N LYS A 54 -16.44 -4.16 -14.38
CA LYS A 54 -15.36 -3.67 -15.25
C LYS A 54 -14.21 -4.66 -15.34
N ILE A 55 -13.90 -5.40 -14.28
CA ILE A 55 -12.84 -6.42 -14.30
C ILE A 55 -13.16 -7.46 -15.36
N LYS A 56 -14.36 -8.07 -15.28
CA LYS A 56 -14.78 -9.12 -16.23
C LYS A 56 -14.79 -8.61 -17.65
N ARG A 57 -15.32 -7.39 -17.87
CA ARG A 57 -15.33 -6.77 -19.20
C ARG A 57 -13.93 -6.52 -19.74
N PHE A 58 -13.03 -6.03 -18.90
CA PHE A 58 -11.65 -5.75 -19.28
C PHE A 58 -10.89 -7.01 -19.68
N ILE A 59 -11.08 -8.10 -18.91
CA ILE A 59 -10.49 -9.41 -19.21
C ILE A 59 -10.93 -9.89 -20.60
N LEU A 60 -12.23 -9.82 -20.91
CA LEU A 60 -12.78 -10.21 -22.22
C LEU A 60 -12.26 -9.32 -23.36
N ASP A 61 -12.32 -8.01 -23.19
CA ASP A 61 -11.98 -7.05 -24.25
C ASP A 61 -10.50 -7.09 -24.66
N HIS A 62 -9.62 -7.51 -23.75
CA HIS A 62 -8.17 -7.55 -23.97
C HIS A 62 -7.61 -8.97 -24.08
N GLY A 63 -8.46 -10.02 -24.03
CA GLY A 63 -8.03 -11.41 -24.08
C GLY A 63 -7.03 -11.75 -22.99
N VAL A 64 -7.31 -11.34 -21.75
CA VAL A 64 -6.43 -11.58 -20.60
C VAL A 64 -6.51 -13.05 -20.20
N ASP A 65 -5.35 -13.72 -20.09
CA ASP A 65 -5.24 -15.13 -19.71
C ASP A 65 -4.76 -15.28 -18.26
N VAL A 66 -4.05 -14.26 -17.74
CA VAL A 66 -3.49 -14.24 -16.38
C VAL A 66 -3.70 -12.88 -15.75
N VAL A 67 -4.17 -12.86 -14.51
CA VAL A 67 -4.25 -11.66 -13.68
C VAL A 67 -3.16 -11.72 -12.61
N LEU A 68 -2.21 -10.79 -12.68
CA LEU A 68 -1.21 -10.55 -11.65
C LEU A 68 -1.66 -9.39 -10.76
N ASP A 69 -2.15 -9.72 -9.57
CA ASP A 69 -2.48 -8.76 -8.52
C ASP A 69 -1.20 -8.34 -7.77
N ALA A 70 -0.65 -7.19 -8.16
CA ALA A 70 0.46 -6.52 -7.50
C ALA A 70 0.01 -5.23 -6.76
N SER A 71 -1.27 -5.18 -6.36
CA SER A 71 -1.85 -4.08 -5.61
C SER A 71 -1.29 -4.00 -4.19
N HIS A 72 -1.44 -2.85 -3.50
CA HIS A 72 -0.90 -2.69 -2.14
C HIS A 72 -1.48 -3.75 -1.19
N PRO A 73 -0.73 -4.32 -0.22
CA PRO A 73 -1.22 -5.32 0.74
C PRO A 73 -2.41 -4.92 1.64
N HIS A 74 -2.89 -3.67 1.53
CA HIS A 74 -4.07 -3.16 2.24
C HIS A 74 -5.24 -2.94 1.28
N ALA A 75 -5.07 -3.19 -0.02
CA ALA A 75 -6.08 -3.06 -1.05
C ALA A 75 -6.91 -4.34 -1.17
N GLY A 76 -7.36 -4.87 -0.03
CA GLY A 76 -8.02 -6.18 0.02
C GLY A 76 -9.32 -6.26 -0.79
N GLU A 77 -10.00 -5.13 -0.98
CA GLU A 77 -11.22 -5.06 -1.78
C GLU A 77 -10.99 -5.43 -3.25
N ILE A 78 -9.99 -4.83 -3.90
CA ILE A 78 -9.68 -5.15 -5.30
C ILE A 78 -9.19 -6.60 -5.43
N SER A 79 -8.40 -7.10 -4.47
CA SER A 79 -7.99 -8.51 -4.46
C SER A 79 -9.17 -9.47 -4.47
N ARG A 80 -10.19 -9.26 -3.62
CA ARG A 80 -11.39 -10.11 -3.59
C ARG A 80 -12.17 -10.06 -4.91
N GLN A 81 -12.32 -8.87 -5.48
CA GLN A 81 -13.01 -8.68 -6.75
C GLN A 81 -12.27 -9.38 -7.91
N LEU A 82 -10.94 -9.33 -7.92
CA LEU A 82 -10.12 -10.03 -8.90
C LEU A 82 -10.22 -11.55 -8.73
N ILE A 83 -10.14 -12.07 -7.50
CA ILE A 83 -10.30 -13.50 -7.22
C ILE A 83 -11.66 -14.00 -7.73
N GLU A 84 -12.75 -13.29 -7.40
CA GLU A 84 -14.10 -13.66 -7.83
C GLU A 84 -14.25 -13.63 -9.34
N ALA A 85 -13.74 -12.57 -10.00
CA ALA A 85 -13.80 -12.45 -11.46
C ALA A 85 -13.00 -13.56 -12.14
N CYS A 86 -11.78 -13.83 -11.67
CA CYS A 86 -10.91 -14.86 -12.22
C CYS A 86 -11.53 -16.25 -12.04
N CYS A 87 -12.07 -16.55 -10.86
CA CYS A 87 -12.77 -17.81 -10.60
C CYS A 87 -14.00 -17.99 -11.51
N THR A 88 -14.77 -16.93 -11.74
CA THR A 88 -15.96 -17.00 -12.60
C THR A 88 -15.60 -17.22 -14.07
N MET A 89 -14.45 -16.71 -14.50
CA MET A 89 -14.03 -16.69 -15.90
C MET A 89 -13.00 -17.77 -16.24
N ASP A 90 -12.63 -18.61 -15.27
CA ASP A 90 -11.57 -19.60 -15.40
C ASP A 90 -10.22 -19.00 -15.83
N ILE A 91 -9.88 -17.84 -15.24
CA ILE A 91 -8.62 -17.12 -15.47
C ILE A 91 -7.67 -17.39 -14.32
N LEU A 92 -6.39 -17.56 -14.63
CA LEU A 92 -5.37 -17.73 -13.61
C LEU A 92 -5.17 -16.43 -12.82
N TYR A 93 -5.44 -16.49 -11.53
CA TYR A 93 -5.14 -15.42 -10.59
C TYR A 93 -3.82 -15.69 -9.86
N ILE A 94 -2.93 -14.71 -9.88
CA ILE A 94 -1.65 -14.73 -9.17
C ILE A 94 -1.56 -13.48 -8.30
N ARG A 95 -1.27 -13.65 -7.02
CA ARG A 95 -0.99 -12.57 -6.07
C ARG A 95 0.51 -12.44 -5.87
N TYR A 96 1.05 -11.25 -6.10
CA TYR A 96 2.32 -10.86 -5.49
C TYR A 96 2.05 -10.17 -4.16
N GLU A 97 2.56 -10.74 -3.08
CA GLU A 97 2.53 -10.09 -1.77
C GLU A 97 3.86 -10.26 -1.03
N ARG A 98 4.44 -9.12 -0.63
CA ARG A 98 5.65 -9.08 0.19
C ARG A 98 5.45 -9.82 1.51
N LYS A 99 6.48 -10.54 1.95
CA LYS A 99 6.51 -11.15 3.30
C LYS A 99 6.18 -10.12 4.37
N GLN A 100 5.45 -10.57 5.39
CA GLN A 100 5.15 -9.76 6.55
C GLN A 100 6.46 -9.40 7.28
N THR A 101 6.53 -8.17 7.77
CA THR A 101 7.57 -7.80 8.72
C THR A 101 7.21 -8.40 10.06
N GLY A 102 8.15 -9.06 10.76
CA GLY A 102 7.93 -9.67 12.07
C GLY A 102 7.44 -8.65 13.10
N LEU A 103 6.12 -8.43 13.12
CA LEU A 103 5.44 -7.66 14.14
C LEU A 103 5.61 -8.44 15.44
N THR A 104 6.20 -7.80 16.42
CA THR A 104 6.38 -8.38 17.75
C THR A 104 5.53 -7.56 18.69
N GLU A 105 4.68 -8.19 19.49
CA GLU A 105 3.96 -7.51 20.59
C GLU A 105 4.91 -7.01 21.70
N GLU A 106 6.22 -7.22 21.55
CA GLU A 106 7.23 -6.75 22.49
C GLU A 106 7.32 -5.22 22.53
N GLY A 107 6.92 -4.72 23.70
CA GLY A 107 7.42 -3.51 24.35
C GLY A 107 6.75 -2.21 23.96
N ASN A 108 6.46 -1.98 22.67
CA ASN A 108 5.92 -0.69 22.18
C ASN A 108 5.16 -0.80 20.85
N GLN A 109 4.71 -2.00 20.45
CA GLN A 109 3.91 -2.18 19.23
C GLN A 109 2.49 -2.60 19.60
N TYR A 110 1.50 -1.90 19.05
CA TYR A 110 0.08 -2.16 19.23
C TYR A 110 -0.51 -2.58 17.89
N VAL A 111 -0.77 -3.87 17.72
CA VAL A 111 -1.34 -4.39 16.47
C VAL A 111 -2.86 -4.33 16.54
N VAL A 112 -3.48 -3.66 15.57
CA VAL A 112 -4.93 -3.51 15.48
C VAL A 112 -5.46 -3.96 14.11
N ASP A 113 -6.76 -4.26 14.04
CA ASP A 113 -7.41 -4.82 12.85
C ASP A 113 -7.80 -3.78 11.81
N SER A 114 -8.08 -2.54 12.24
CA SER A 114 -8.60 -1.50 11.38
C SER A 114 -8.04 -0.10 11.69
N MET A 115 -8.31 0.85 10.79
CA MET A 115 -7.97 2.26 11.04
C MET A 115 -8.85 2.86 12.13
N GLU A 116 -10.08 2.37 12.26
CA GLU A 116 -11.07 2.72 13.27
C GLU A 116 -10.61 2.28 14.67
N ASP A 117 -10.05 1.07 14.79
CA ASP A 117 -9.43 0.59 16.03
C ASP A 117 -8.21 1.44 16.39
N ALA A 118 -7.38 1.78 15.39
CA ALA A 118 -6.23 2.65 15.60
C ALA A 118 -6.63 4.04 16.09
N ALA A 119 -7.67 4.63 15.49
CA ALA A 119 -8.22 5.93 15.87
C ALA A 119 -8.87 5.92 17.26
N SER A 120 -9.44 4.78 17.68
CA SER A 120 -9.99 4.59 19.02
C SER A 120 -8.89 4.41 20.07
N LEU A 121 -7.80 3.72 19.73
CA LEU A 121 -6.68 3.45 20.63
C LEU A 121 -5.76 4.67 20.81
N ALA A 122 -5.46 5.39 19.74
CA ALA A 122 -4.45 6.46 19.74
C ALA A 122 -4.60 7.51 20.86
N PRO A 123 -5.81 8.03 21.18
CA PRO A 123 -5.99 9.01 22.26
C PRO A 123 -5.65 8.48 23.66
N THR A 124 -5.62 7.16 23.86
CA THR A 124 -5.25 6.53 25.13
C THR A 124 -3.74 6.42 25.32
N LEU A 125 -2.97 6.53 24.23
CA LEU A 125 -1.52 6.35 24.22
C LEU A 125 -0.76 7.67 24.00
N ALA A 126 -1.36 8.62 23.30
CA ALA A 126 -0.66 9.80 22.78
C ALA A 126 -1.58 11.01 22.66
N LYS A 127 -0.99 12.21 22.73
CA LYS A 127 -1.68 13.47 22.37
C LYS A 127 -1.37 13.87 20.94
N ARG A 128 -0.13 13.64 20.49
CA ARG A 128 0.31 13.99 19.13
C ARG A 128 0.77 12.75 18.39
N ILE A 129 0.20 12.51 17.22
CA ILE A 129 0.44 11.28 16.47
C ILE A 129 0.94 11.57 15.06
N LEU A 130 1.82 10.72 14.56
CA LEU A 130 2.23 10.71 13.15
C LEU A 130 1.45 9.62 12.41
N VAL A 131 0.62 10.00 11.44
CA VAL A 131 -0.13 9.07 10.58
C VAL A 131 0.52 9.05 9.20
N THR A 132 0.72 7.85 8.62
CA THR A 132 1.20 7.71 7.24
C THR A 132 0.06 7.45 6.26
N GLY A 133 -0.13 8.37 5.30
CA GLY A 133 -1.20 8.33 4.29
C GLY A 133 -2.38 9.27 4.60
N SER A 134 -3.24 9.53 3.61
CA SER A 134 -4.35 10.50 3.72
C SER A 134 -5.76 9.89 3.72
N LYS A 135 -5.94 8.67 3.20
CA LYS A 135 -7.27 8.05 2.95
C LYS A 135 -8.27 8.05 4.11
N HIS A 136 -7.79 8.15 5.35
CA HIS A 136 -8.62 8.14 6.55
C HIS A 136 -8.49 9.46 7.34
N ALA A 137 -8.05 10.56 6.70
CA ALA A 137 -7.82 11.82 7.40
C ALA A 137 -9.07 12.36 8.10
N ALA A 138 -10.26 12.18 7.52
CA ALA A 138 -11.52 12.56 8.17
C ALA A 138 -11.76 11.81 9.49
N LEU A 139 -11.42 10.52 9.56
CA LEU A 139 -11.47 9.72 10.79
C LEU A 139 -10.49 10.26 11.83
N TRP A 140 -9.28 10.60 11.41
CA TRP A 140 -8.21 11.10 12.28
C TRP A 140 -8.52 12.50 12.84
N GLU A 141 -9.07 13.41 12.05
CA GLU A 141 -9.51 14.74 12.52
C GLU A 141 -10.70 14.67 13.50
N ALA A 142 -11.44 13.56 13.54
CA ALA A 142 -12.49 13.35 14.54
C ALA A 142 -11.96 12.88 15.90
N THR A 143 -10.66 12.54 16.00
CA THR A 143 -10.05 12.10 17.26
C THR A 143 -9.64 13.28 18.14
N ALA A 144 -9.36 13.01 19.42
CA ALA A 144 -8.79 14.01 20.34
C ALA A 144 -7.27 14.25 20.14
N CYS A 145 -6.64 13.56 19.18
CA CYS A 145 -5.21 13.68 18.91
C CYS A 145 -4.90 14.89 18.02
N THR A 146 -3.75 15.51 18.22
CA THR A 146 -3.12 16.37 17.22
C THR A 146 -2.43 15.48 16.19
N VAL A 147 -2.96 15.46 14.96
CA VAL A 147 -2.48 14.53 13.92
C VAL A 147 -1.51 15.25 12.99
N ILE A 148 -0.30 14.70 12.85
CA ILE A 148 0.68 15.07 11.82
C ILE A 148 0.58 14.04 10.70
N TYR A 149 0.35 14.51 9.49
CA TYR A 149 0.16 13.67 8.31
C TYR A 149 1.43 13.60 7.49
N ARG A 150 2.00 12.40 7.34
CA ARG A 150 3.05 12.15 6.35
C ARG A 150 2.44 11.52 5.11
N VAL A 151 2.42 12.26 4.02
CA VAL A 151 1.67 11.93 2.81
C VAL A 151 2.49 12.15 1.54
N LEU A 152 2.07 11.52 0.45
CA LEU A 152 2.68 11.79 -0.85
C LEU A 152 2.40 13.24 -1.27
N PRO A 153 3.38 13.93 -1.88
CA PRO A 153 3.24 15.33 -2.28
C PRO A 153 2.44 15.46 -3.59
N THR A 154 1.19 15.00 -3.60
CA THR A 154 0.29 15.11 -4.76
C THR A 154 -0.78 16.16 -4.51
N SER A 155 -1.18 16.89 -5.56
CA SER A 155 -2.21 17.92 -5.43
C SER A 155 -3.56 17.37 -4.98
N GLU A 156 -3.88 16.11 -5.32
CA GLU A 156 -5.09 15.43 -4.86
C GLU A 156 -5.11 15.26 -3.34
N VAL A 157 -4.02 14.71 -2.79
CA VAL A 157 -3.85 14.48 -1.36
C VAL A 157 -3.81 15.80 -0.58
N LEU A 158 -3.12 16.81 -1.10
CA LEU A 158 -3.05 18.12 -0.44
C LEU A 158 -4.42 18.82 -0.40
N ARG A 159 -5.21 18.73 -1.48
CA ARG A 159 -6.59 19.25 -1.51
C ARG A 159 -7.52 18.50 -0.55
N GLU A 160 -7.36 17.18 -0.43
CA GLU A 160 -8.10 16.37 0.54
C GLU A 160 -7.87 16.89 1.96
N LEU A 161 -6.60 17.06 2.37
CA LEU A 161 -6.25 17.57 3.70
C LEU A 161 -6.70 19.02 3.91
N GLU A 162 -6.57 19.88 2.89
CA GLU A 162 -7.07 21.26 2.94
C GLU A 162 -8.58 21.32 3.13
N SER A 163 -9.36 20.45 2.47
CA SER A 163 -10.82 20.38 2.64
C SER A 163 -11.25 19.98 4.05
N LEU A 164 -10.38 19.27 4.77
CA LEU A 164 -10.52 18.91 6.18
C LEU A 164 -9.97 19.97 7.13
N HIS A 165 -9.54 21.12 6.61
CA HIS A 165 -8.96 22.23 7.37
C HIS A 165 -7.69 21.86 8.15
N VAL A 166 -6.94 20.88 7.65
CA VAL A 166 -5.65 20.49 8.23
C VAL A 166 -4.64 21.61 8.02
N GLY A 167 -4.05 22.10 9.11
CA GLY A 167 -3.02 23.15 9.08
C GLY A 167 -1.76 22.72 8.33
N MET A 168 -1.13 23.65 7.60
CA MET A 168 0.09 23.39 6.82
C MET A 168 1.25 22.85 7.68
N ASP A 169 1.33 23.29 8.94
CA ASP A 169 2.29 22.85 9.96
C ASP A 169 2.11 21.37 10.35
N ARG A 170 0.94 20.78 10.05
CA ARG A 170 0.59 19.39 10.33
C ARG A 170 0.78 18.47 9.12
N ILE A 171 1.33 18.96 8.00
CA ILE A 171 1.47 18.21 6.75
C ILE A 171 2.94 18.04 6.36
N LEU A 172 3.39 16.79 6.36
CA LEU A 172 4.68 16.33 5.86
C LEU A 172 4.51 15.71 4.47
N ALA A 173 4.57 16.55 3.43
CA ALA A 173 4.43 16.13 2.05
C ALA A 173 5.76 15.56 1.51
N GLN A 174 5.99 14.26 1.67
CA GLN A 174 7.27 13.61 1.37
C GLN A 174 7.06 12.23 0.73
N LYS A 175 7.85 11.92 -0.30
CA LYS A 175 7.89 10.59 -0.92
C LYS A 175 9.04 9.77 -0.31
N GLY A 176 8.70 8.62 0.27
CA GLY A 176 9.67 7.66 0.78
C GLY A 176 10.36 6.82 -0.32
N PRO A 177 11.16 5.81 0.05
CA PRO A 177 11.30 5.25 1.40
C PRO A 177 12.11 6.15 2.35
N PHE A 178 11.98 5.93 3.66
CA PHE A 178 12.65 6.74 4.70
C PHE A 178 13.57 5.86 5.54
N SER A 179 14.82 6.28 5.76
CA SER A 179 15.78 5.60 6.62
C SER A 179 15.40 5.68 8.10
N PHE A 180 16.05 4.88 8.95
CA PHE A 180 15.93 5.00 10.41
C PHE A 180 16.13 6.44 10.89
N ASP A 181 17.21 7.10 10.48
CA ASP A 181 17.54 8.46 10.94
C ASP A 181 16.49 9.47 10.49
N GLN A 182 16.01 9.38 9.26
CA GLN A 182 14.94 10.26 8.76
C GLN A 182 13.66 10.10 9.57
N ASN A 183 13.24 8.86 9.86
CA ASN A 183 12.07 8.61 10.69
C ASN A 183 12.28 9.13 12.12
N ARG A 184 13.45 8.86 12.72
CA ARG A 184 13.78 9.29 14.08
C ARG A 184 13.77 10.81 14.18
N THR A 185 14.38 11.52 13.24
CA THR A 185 14.36 12.97 13.17
C THR A 185 12.94 13.51 13.05
N THR A 186 12.10 12.95 12.16
CA THR A 186 10.69 13.36 12.07
C THR A 186 9.94 13.19 13.39
N LEU A 187 10.15 12.08 14.11
CA LEU A 187 9.50 11.83 15.39
C LEU A 187 9.91 12.85 16.45
N VAL A 188 11.18 13.26 16.46
CA VAL A 188 11.72 14.25 17.41
C VAL A 188 11.28 15.67 17.05
N ASP A 189 11.47 16.10 15.80
CA ASP A 189 11.24 17.48 15.36
C ASP A 189 9.77 17.91 15.47
N PHE A 190 8.85 16.94 15.41
CA PHE A 190 7.41 17.17 15.50
C PHE A 190 6.81 16.76 16.85
N ASP A 191 7.65 16.46 17.86
CA ASP A 191 7.22 16.02 19.19
C ASP A 191 6.18 14.88 19.14
N ILE A 192 6.43 13.85 18.33
CA ILE A 192 5.46 12.78 18.12
C ILE A 192 5.43 11.85 19.33
N ASP A 193 4.23 11.60 19.87
CA ASP A 193 4.01 10.71 21.02
C ASP A 193 3.63 9.29 20.59
N ALA A 194 3.03 9.11 19.39
CA ALA A 194 2.79 7.78 18.81
C ALA A 194 2.87 7.79 17.28
N LEU A 195 3.37 6.69 16.72
CA LEU A 195 3.39 6.45 15.28
C LEU A 195 2.25 5.53 14.88
N VAL A 196 1.41 5.95 13.93
CA VAL A 196 0.37 5.12 13.32
C VAL A 196 0.76 4.77 11.88
N MET A 197 0.76 3.47 11.58
CA MET A 197 1.12 3.00 10.24
C MET A 197 0.38 1.72 9.83
N LYS A 198 0.30 1.52 8.52
CA LYS A 198 -0.14 0.25 7.91
C LYS A 198 1.05 -0.71 7.81
N GLU A 199 0.78 -2.00 7.98
CA GLU A 199 1.77 -3.03 7.71
C GLU A 199 2.01 -3.18 6.18
N SER A 200 3.11 -2.62 5.67
CA SER A 200 3.42 -2.56 4.22
C SER A 200 4.51 -3.55 3.75
N GLY A 201 4.95 -4.48 4.61
CA GLY A 201 5.92 -5.53 4.30
C GLY A 201 7.39 -5.10 4.27
N THR A 202 8.29 -6.05 4.05
CA THR A 202 9.75 -5.92 4.27
C THR A 202 10.43 -4.85 3.39
N THR A 203 10.05 -4.72 2.12
CA THR A 203 10.68 -3.79 1.16
C THR A 203 10.36 -2.31 1.43
N SER A 204 9.35 -2.02 2.25
CA SER A 204 8.87 -0.64 2.48
C SER A 204 9.65 0.15 3.55
N LEU A 205 10.77 -0.39 4.04
CA LEU A 205 11.46 0.09 5.25
C LEU A 205 10.49 0.25 6.44
N THR A 206 9.42 -0.55 6.51
CA THR A 206 8.51 -0.63 7.67
C THR A 206 9.30 -0.92 8.94
N GLY A 207 10.31 -1.79 8.86
CA GLY A 207 11.23 -2.06 9.96
C GLY A 207 11.95 -0.81 10.47
N GLU A 208 12.35 0.11 9.58
CA GLU A 208 13.07 1.33 9.98
C GLU A 208 12.17 2.29 10.76
N LYS A 209 10.88 2.40 10.38
CA LYS A 209 9.87 3.18 11.12
C LYS A 209 9.68 2.64 12.53
N ILE A 210 9.48 1.33 12.66
CA ILE A 210 9.28 0.65 13.93
C ILE A 210 10.53 0.76 14.80
N ARG A 211 11.72 0.57 14.23
CA ARG A 211 13.00 0.73 14.93
C ARG A 211 13.17 2.15 15.44
N ALA A 212 12.85 3.17 14.63
CA ALA A 212 12.95 4.57 15.02
C ALA A 212 12.04 4.89 16.21
N ALA A 213 10.76 4.50 16.12
CA ALA A 213 9.79 4.67 17.21
C ALA A 213 10.25 3.96 18.50
N ARG A 214 10.68 2.69 18.38
CA ARG A 214 11.22 1.91 19.49
C ARG A 214 12.44 2.58 20.14
N SER A 215 13.34 3.15 19.35
CA SER A 215 14.55 3.82 19.87
C SER A 215 14.25 5.07 20.71
N LEU A 216 13.05 5.64 20.56
CA LEU A 216 12.56 6.80 21.29
C LEU A 216 11.55 6.44 22.38
N GLY A 217 11.22 5.16 22.55
CA GLY A 217 10.17 4.72 23.47
C GLY A 217 8.75 5.11 23.02
N ILE A 218 8.58 5.48 21.75
CA ILE A 218 7.31 5.92 21.16
C ILE A 218 6.47 4.69 20.78
N PRO A 219 5.23 4.57 21.28
CA PRO A 219 4.25 3.59 20.82
C PRO A 219 4.07 3.59 19.30
N CYS A 220 4.06 2.40 18.69
CA CYS A 220 3.76 2.21 17.28
C CYS A 220 2.45 1.42 17.14
N ILE A 221 1.40 2.09 16.67
CA ILE A 221 0.12 1.46 16.34
C ILE A 221 0.19 0.98 14.90
N VAL A 222 0.15 -0.35 14.71
CA VAL A 222 0.29 -1.01 13.42
C VAL A 222 -1.04 -1.62 13.03
N VAL A 223 -1.63 -1.12 11.94
CA VAL A 223 -2.83 -1.71 11.35
C VAL A 223 -2.41 -2.92 10.51
N ARG A 224 -2.87 -4.12 10.89
CA ARG A 224 -2.57 -5.36 10.17
C ARG A 224 -3.23 -5.36 8.79
N ARG A 225 -2.71 -6.21 7.91
CA ARG A 225 -3.30 -6.40 6.58
C ARG A 225 -4.65 -7.11 6.68
N PRO A 226 -5.57 -6.89 5.73
CA PRO A 226 -6.75 -7.73 5.58
C PRO A 226 -6.34 -9.20 5.40
N VAL A 227 -7.01 -10.11 6.11
CA VAL A 227 -6.85 -11.55 5.90
C VAL A 227 -7.66 -11.94 4.66
N ILE A 228 -6.98 -12.45 3.64
CA ILE A 228 -7.56 -12.91 2.38
C ILE A 228 -6.94 -14.26 2.04
N ASP A 229 -7.78 -15.22 1.68
CA ASP A 229 -7.35 -16.51 1.15
C ASP A 229 -7.04 -16.36 -0.34
N TYR A 230 -5.75 -16.24 -0.65
CA TYR A 230 -5.27 -16.04 -2.02
C TYR A 230 -5.02 -17.39 -2.69
N PRO A 231 -5.62 -17.67 -3.87
CA PRO A 231 -5.45 -18.96 -4.56
C PRO A 231 -3.98 -19.30 -4.86
N ASN A 232 -3.23 -18.35 -5.44
CA ASN A 232 -1.81 -18.46 -5.72
C ASN A 232 -1.12 -17.19 -5.21
N CYS A 233 -0.25 -17.30 -4.20
CA CYS A 233 0.39 -16.15 -3.57
C CYS A 233 1.90 -16.36 -3.44
N TYR A 234 2.67 -15.40 -3.95
CA TYR A 234 4.13 -15.46 -3.98
C TYR A 234 4.72 -14.16 -3.44
N SER A 235 5.96 -14.23 -2.95
CA SER A 235 6.63 -13.08 -2.30
C SER A 235 7.87 -12.61 -3.03
N THR A 236 8.32 -13.32 -4.06
CA THR A 236 9.52 -13.00 -4.83
C THR A 236 9.21 -12.90 -6.32
N ASP A 237 10.03 -12.15 -7.04
CA ASP A 237 9.86 -11.99 -8.49
C ASP A 237 10.15 -13.30 -9.21
N GLU A 238 11.15 -14.05 -8.73
CA GLU A 238 11.52 -15.35 -9.29
C GLU A 238 10.36 -16.34 -9.23
N GLU A 239 9.65 -16.43 -8.10
CA GLU A 239 8.44 -17.26 -7.98
C GLU A 239 7.35 -16.83 -8.99
N ILE A 240 7.12 -15.52 -9.14
CA ILE A 240 6.13 -15.01 -10.10
C ILE A 240 6.53 -15.36 -11.53
N LEU A 241 7.78 -15.10 -11.92
CA LEU A 241 8.26 -15.35 -13.27
C LEU A 241 8.24 -16.84 -13.61
N ASN A 242 8.63 -17.72 -12.69
CA ASN A 242 8.58 -19.18 -12.89
C ASN A 242 7.14 -19.66 -13.12
N VAL A 243 6.18 -19.19 -12.31
CA VAL A 243 4.77 -19.58 -12.46
C VAL A 243 4.20 -19.05 -13.78
N LEU A 244 4.60 -17.86 -14.21
CA LEU A 244 4.20 -17.31 -15.51
C LEU A 244 4.80 -18.10 -16.68
N GLU A 245 5.96 -18.74 -16.53
CA GLU A 245 6.54 -19.62 -17.54
C GLU A 245 5.84 -20.98 -17.62
N GLU A 246 5.42 -21.55 -16.49
CA GLU A 246 4.73 -22.84 -16.44
C GLU A 246 3.35 -22.85 -17.11
N VAL A 247 2.73 -21.68 -17.26
CA VAL A 247 1.37 -21.51 -17.78
C VAL A 247 1.33 -21.04 -19.24
N LYS A 248 2.49 -20.95 -19.90
CA LYS A 248 2.62 -20.73 -21.35
C LYS A 248 2.46 -22.05 -22.11
#